data_AF-A0A4Q5BG22-F1
#
_entry.id   AF-A0A4Q5BG22-F1
#
_cell.length_a   1.000
_cell.length_b   1.000
_cell.length_c   1.000
_cell.angle_alpha   90.00
_cell.angle_beta   90.00
_cell.angle_gamma   90.00
#
_symmetry.space_group_name_H-M   'P 1'
#
loop_
_entity.id
_entity.type
_entity.pdbx_description
1 polymer ?
#
loop_
_entity_poly.entity_id
_entity_poly.type
_entity_poly.pdbx_seq_one_letter_code
_entity_poly.pdbx_strand_id
1 'polypeptide(L)'
;MPSAVSDLKTRMLKLSAPDADGVLRGGTAKRAARTALVMGALVQLWNEAVCAVPFDVPGRGVALAAVGSLARGQIGPASDLDLVLISDGHTLGHEQLAELANKLWYPIWDAGIDLDYSVRTVAECEAVTDHDLPAAMGWLDVRAVAGGGELVMRTSTAILERWRKAARKRLPELLDSAHVRLKRFGQMPYVNQPDIKESRGGLRDTVLLGALAASWLADRPHGRYDASVERLLDVRDCIHMAAGKDTNLLLAPYQAPVAAMLGLADPTLPSGAREAKSIDDLQTLLARLGRTIAFSLDATAARAERTLVHDKPRFSFFQIRHPRAGGKREAPTFDVLAAGVAEHEHEVVLAPGADVQADGALPLRAAVAAAEHGLSINTSTLLNLRRAPIRYTEWTDETRALFVRLLATGDQLARTWEELDVVGLPTRWMPEWEAIRNRPSASAAHRFTIDRHMLEVTAQLTYTRPDFLAAGVAPRTAEHYTSDQYTALLLAGILHDIGKRPGVTDHAREGARHARAVLMRMGFDPQIVHWATLLVREHLTLSQFASSRNPNDPEAGGELARRVEHDPVLLDMLFDLTRADMCSLGATAEEQISGKVGWSRWRAQLVTTMASVAQYHM
;
A
#
# COMPACT_ATOMS: atom_id res chain seq x y z
N MET A 1 -44.65 -7.13 -19.53
CA MET A 1 -44.37 -6.69 -18.13
C MET A 1 -43.00 -6.02 -18.15
N PRO A 2 -42.73 -5.01 -17.29
CA PRO A 2 -41.37 -4.56 -17.10
C PRO A 2 -40.51 -5.75 -16.65
N SER A 3 -39.29 -5.86 -17.18
CA SER A 3 -38.39 -6.99 -16.86
C SER A 3 -37.99 -6.95 -15.39
N ALA A 4 -37.63 -8.11 -14.81
CA ALA A 4 -37.14 -8.21 -13.44
C ALA A 4 -35.96 -7.27 -13.10
N VAL A 5 -35.18 -6.87 -14.10
CA VAL A 5 -34.04 -5.96 -13.96
C VAL A 5 -34.39 -4.49 -14.22
N SER A 6 -35.64 -4.18 -14.58
CA SER A 6 -36.11 -2.80 -14.67
C SER A 6 -35.91 -2.07 -13.34
N ASP A 7 -35.36 -0.86 -13.41
CA ASP A 7 -34.98 -0.02 -12.26
C ASP A 7 -33.96 -0.64 -11.27
N LEU A 8 -33.29 -1.74 -11.63
CA LEU A 8 -32.36 -2.43 -10.74
C LEU A 8 -31.21 -1.50 -10.31
N LYS A 9 -30.68 -0.68 -11.22
CA LYS A 9 -29.66 0.34 -10.92
C LYS A 9 -30.14 1.34 -9.87
N THR A 10 -31.35 1.87 -10.01
CA THR A 10 -31.97 2.79 -9.05
C THR A 10 -32.16 2.12 -7.68
N ARG A 11 -32.57 0.86 -7.65
CA ARG A 11 -32.73 0.08 -6.42
C ARG A 11 -31.39 -0.18 -5.73
N MET A 12 -30.32 -0.49 -6.49
CA MET A 12 -28.96 -0.64 -5.97
C MET A 12 -28.44 0.66 -5.34
N LEU A 13 -28.63 1.80 -6.01
CA LEU A 13 -28.27 3.12 -5.48
C LEU A 13 -29.04 3.43 -4.19
N LYS A 14 -30.35 3.14 -4.16
CA LYS A 14 -31.19 3.35 -2.96
C LYS A 14 -30.73 2.53 -1.76
N LEU A 15 -30.34 1.27 -1.95
CA LEU A 15 -29.76 0.42 -0.89
C LEU A 15 -28.38 0.89 -0.42
N SER A 16 -27.72 1.74 -1.21
CA SER A 16 -26.39 2.27 -0.94
C SER A 16 -26.38 3.65 -0.32
N ALA A 17 -27.56 4.29 -0.20
CA ALA A 17 -27.68 5.63 0.34
C ALA A 17 -27.01 5.73 1.72
N PRO A 18 -26.27 6.81 2.00
CA PRO A 18 -25.84 7.13 3.36
C PRO A 18 -27.04 7.25 4.31
N ASP A 19 -26.77 7.20 5.61
CA ASP A 19 -27.80 7.37 6.63
C ASP A 19 -28.30 8.84 6.63
N ALA A 20 -29.31 9.15 7.46
CA ALA A 20 -29.95 10.48 7.45
C ALA A 20 -28.99 11.65 7.75
N ASP A 21 -27.88 11.38 8.44
CA ASP A 21 -26.82 12.35 8.73
C ASP A 21 -25.77 12.47 7.62
N GLY A 22 -25.96 11.78 6.49
CA GLY A 22 -25.06 11.78 5.35
C GLY A 22 -23.88 10.81 5.46
N VAL A 23 -23.78 10.03 6.54
CA VAL A 23 -22.67 9.09 6.76
C VAL A 23 -23.06 7.68 6.34
N LEU A 24 -22.20 7.01 5.58
CA LEU A 24 -22.34 5.62 5.18
C LEU A 24 -21.93 4.69 6.34
N ARG A 25 -22.92 4.07 7.00
CA ARG A 25 -22.70 2.98 7.96
C ARG A 25 -23.16 1.64 7.41
N GLY A 26 -22.61 0.57 7.99
CA GLY A 26 -23.01 -0.80 7.66
C GLY A 26 -22.71 -1.22 6.22
N GLY A 27 -21.58 -0.78 5.66
CA GLY A 27 -21.22 -1.04 4.26
C GLY A 27 -21.31 -2.51 3.86
N THR A 28 -20.82 -3.43 4.70
CA THR A 28 -20.91 -4.88 4.48
C THR A 28 -22.37 -5.35 4.36
N ALA A 29 -23.27 -4.87 5.21
CA ALA A 29 -24.70 -5.21 5.15
C ALA A 29 -25.37 -4.62 3.91
N LYS A 30 -25.03 -3.38 3.53
CA LYS A 30 -25.52 -2.75 2.29
C LYS A 30 -25.04 -3.50 1.04
N ARG A 31 -23.77 -3.94 1.00
CA ARG A 31 -23.22 -4.83 -0.05
C ARG A 31 -23.98 -6.15 -0.12
N ALA A 32 -24.19 -6.83 1.01
CA ALA A 32 -24.94 -8.08 1.06
C ALA A 32 -26.39 -7.92 0.56
N ALA A 33 -27.08 -6.84 0.94
CA ALA A 33 -28.42 -6.53 0.47
C ALA A 33 -28.47 -6.29 -1.03
N ARG A 34 -27.49 -5.55 -1.59
CA ARG A 34 -27.36 -5.37 -3.05
C ARG A 34 -27.10 -6.69 -3.78
N THR A 35 -26.20 -7.52 -3.27
CA THR A 35 -25.94 -8.84 -3.85
C THR A 35 -27.20 -9.70 -3.86
N ALA A 36 -27.94 -9.76 -2.74
CA ALA A 36 -29.19 -10.52 -2.69
C ALA A 36 -30.24 -9.98 -3.68
N LEU A 37 -30.36 -8.65 -3.78
CA LEU A 37 -31.23 -7.98 -4.73
C LEU A 37 -30.89 -8.35 -6.18
N VAL A 38 -29.63 -8.23 -6.57
CA VAL A 38 -29.16 -8.50 -7.94
C VAL A 38 -29.29 -9.98 -8.28
N MET A 39 -28.85 -10.87 -7.39
CA MET A 39 -28.99 -12.33 -7.59
C MET A 39 -30.47 -12.73 -7.76
N GLY A 40 -31.37 -12.16 -6.95
CA GLY A 40 -32.81 -12.41 -7.07
C GLY A 40 -33.41 -11.90 -8.38
N ALA A 41 -33.00 -10.70 -8.82
CA ALA A 41 -33.44 -10.13 -10.10
C ALA A 41 -32.94 -10.96 -11.29
N LEU A 42 -31.71 -11.46 -11.25
CA LEU A 42 -31.15 -12.31 -12.31
C LEU A 42 -31.84 -13.68 -12.38
N VAL A 43 -32.25 -14.26 -11.24
CA VAL A 43 -33.06 -15.49 -11.22
C VAL A 43 -34.43 -15.27 -11.87
N GLN A 44 -35.07 -14.14 -11.58
CA GLN A 44 -36.34 -13.78 -12.20
C GLN A 44 -36.18 -13.55 -13.72
N LEU A 45 -35.13 -12.82 -14.12
CA LEU A 45 -34.79 -12.59 -15.52
C LEU A 45 -34.51 -13.90 -16.26
N TRP A 46 -33.82 -14.86 -15.63
CA TRP A 46 -33.63 -16.19 -16.20
C TRP A 46 -34.95 -16.87 -16.51
N ASN A 47 -35.91 -16.85 -15.57
CA ASN A 47 -37.22 -17.45 -15.78
C ASN A 47 -38.00 -16.74 -16.90
N GLU A 48 -37.94 -15.40 -16.97
CA GLU A 48 -38.51 -14.61 -18.07
C GLU A 48 -37.90 -15.02 -19.42
N ALA A 49 -36.58 -15.16 -19.49
CA ALA A 49 -35.87 -15.56 -20.69
C ALA A 49 -36.22 -16.98 -21.15
N VAL A 50 -36.29 -17.94 -20.22
CA VAL A 50 -36.72 -19.32 -20.51
C VAL A 50 -38.15 -19.36 -21.04
N CYS A 51 -39.06 -18.55 -20.50
CA CYS A 51 -40.44 -18.49 -21.02
C CYS A 51 -40.55 -17.76 -22.38
N ALA A 52 -39.57 -16.92 -22.73
CA ALA A 52 -39.63 -16.07 -23.92
C ALA A 52 -39.00 -16.72 -25.17
N VAL A 53 -38.23 -17.80 -25.02
CA VAL A 53 -37.65 -18.54 -26.15
C VAL A 53 -38.63 -19.59 -26.69
N PRO A 54 -38.59 -19.90 -28.01
CA PRO A 54 -39.55 -20.82 -28.63
C PRO A 54 -39.22 -22.32 -28.42
N PHE A 55 -38.26 -22.64 -27.58
CA PHE A 55 -37.77 -24.00 -27.31
C PHE A 55 -37.68 -24.25 -25.80
N ASP A 56 -37.68 -25.52 -25.40
CA ASP A 56 -37.51 -25.89 -23.99
C ASP A 56 -36.06 -25.67 -23.55
N VAL A 57 -35.88 -25.11 -22.36
CA VAL A 57 -34.57 -24.94 -21.72
C VAL A 57 -34.49 -25.90 -20.53
N PRO A 58 -33.81 -27.05 -20.69
CA PRO A 58 -33.75 -28.04 -19.63
C PRO A 58 -33.13 -27.47 -18.36
N GLY A 59 -33.59 -27.91 -17.18
CA GLY A 59 -33.03 -27.51 -15.88
C GLY A 59 -31.60 -27.99 -15.61
N ARG A 60 -30.96 -28.65 -16.59
CA ARG A 60 -29.58 -29.15 -16.57
C ARG A 60 -28.91 -28.82 -17.90
N GLY A 61 -27.58 -28.84 -17.93
CA GLY A 61 -26.82 -28.65 -19.17
C GLY A 61 -26.61 -27.21 -19.61
N VAL A 62 -27.40 -26.26 -19.09
CA VAL A 62 -27.17 -24.81 -19.24
C VAL A 62 -27.35 -24.12 -17.89
N ALA A 63 -26.47 -23.17 -17.57
CA ALA A 63 -26.54 -22.42 -16.32
C ALA A 63 -26.04 -20.99 -16.48
N LEU A 64 -26.68 -20.06 -15.76
CA LEU A 64 -26.19 -18.70 -15.57
C LEU A 64 -25.40 -18.64 -14.26
N ALA A 65 -24.20 -18.06 -14.32
CA ALA A 65 -23.34 -17.84 -13.18
C ALA A 65 -22.91 -16.36 -13.10
N ALA A 66 -22.69 -15.89 -11.89
CA ALA A 66 -22.04 -14.63 -11.62
C ALA A 66 -20.57 -14.90 -11.27
N VAL A 67 -19.67 -14.03 -11.72
CA VAL A 67 -18.26 -14.04 -11.34
C VAL A 67 -17.88 -12.74 -10.65
N GLY A 68 -16.64 -12.63 -10.19
CA GLY A 68 -16.08 -11.34 -9.77
C GLY A 68 -16.78 -10.74 -8.54
N SER A 69 -17.09 -9.45 -8.61
CA SER A 69 -17.55 -8.68 -7.43
C SER A 69 -18.92 -9.13 -6.93
N LEU A 70 -19.82 -9.52 -7.84
CA LEU A 70 -21.15 -10.02 -7.51
C LEU A 70 -21.05 -11.37 -6.79
N ALA A 71 -20.22 -12.29 -7.29
CA ALA A 71 -20.00 -13.60 -6.68
C ALA A 71 -19.41 -13.49 -5.27
N ARG A 72 -18.46 -12.57 -5.05
CA ARG A 72 -17.85 -12.27 -3.74
C ARG A 72 -18.80 -11.59 -2.75
N GLY A 73 -19.98 -11.14 -3.18
CA GLY A 73 -20.85 -10.32 -2.34
C GLY A 73 -20.34 -8.89 -2.13
N GLN A 74 -19.49 -8.40 -3.03
CA GLN A 74 -18.79 -7.13 -2.94
C GLN A 74 -19.27 -6.11 -3.99
N ILE A 75 -20.47 -6.27 -4.55
CA ILE A 75 -20.97 -5.40 -5.60
C ILE A 75 -21.15 -3.95 -5.12
N GLY A 76 -20.65 -2.99 -5.90
CA GLY A 76 -20.78 -1.56 -5.63
C GLY A 76 -22.17 -1.02 -5.98
N PRO A 77 -22.47 0.24 -5.59
CA PRO A 77 -23.75 0.89 -5.87
C PRO A 77 -24.09 1.02 -7.36
N ALA A 78 -23.04 1.22 -8.17
CA ALA A 78 -23.12 1.42 -9.61
C ALA A 78 -22.23 0.45 -10.39
N SER A 79 -21.81 -0.66 -9.78
CA SER A 79 -20.92 -1.63 -10.43
C SER A 79 -21.58 -2.31 -11.61
N ASP A 80 -20.76 -2.66 -12.59
CA ASP A 80 -21.04 -3.63 -13.62
C ASP A 80 -21.45 -5.02 -13.08
N LEU A 81 -22.08 -5.81 -13.95
CA LEU A 81 -22.39 -7.21 -13.73
C LEU A 81 -21.45 -8.08 -14.56
N ASP A 82 -20.70 -8.96 -13.89
CA ASP A 82 -19.86 -9.96 -14.56
C ASP A 82 -20.62 -11.31 -14.61
N LEU A 83 -21.13 -11.70 -15.79
CA LEU A 83 -22.00 -12.88 -15.95
C LEU A 83 -21.43 -13.90 -16.94
N VAL A 84 -21.64 -15.18 -16.67
CA VAL A 84 -21.26 -16.26 -17.58
C VAL A 84 -22.45 -17.16 -17.82
N LEU A 85 -22.83 -17.33 -19.08
CA LEU A 85 -23.77 -18.36 -19.53
C LEU A 85 -22.98 -19.59 -19.97
N ILE A 86 -23.13 -20.68 -19.22
CA ILE A 86 -22.35 -21.91 -19.38
C ILE A 86 -23.24 -22.99 -20.00
N SER A 87 -22.73 -23.69 -21.01
CA SER A 87 -23.40 -24.85 -21.63
C SER A 87 -22.51 -26.10 -21.58
N ASP A 88 -23.11 -27.28 -21.60
CA ASP A 88 -22.42 -28.55 -21.83
C ASP A 88 -22.08 -28.81 -23.32
N GLY A 89 -22.58 -27.95 -24.22
CA GLY A 89 -22.32 -27.99 -25.66
C GLY A 89 -23.21 -28.95 -26.46
N HIS A 90 -24.13 -29.67 -25.80
CA HIS A 90 -25.03 -30.60 -26.49
C HIS A 90 -26.50 -30.45 -26.10
N THR A 91 -26.81 -29.84 -24.95
CA THR A 91 -28.19 -29.66 -24.47
C THR A 91 -28.94 -28.60 -25.27
N LEU A 92 -28.30 -27.47 -25.57
CA LEU A 92 -28.82 -26.47 -26.50
C LEU A 92 -27.85 -26.31 -27.66
N GLY A 93 -28.38 -26.27 -28.88
CA GLY A 93 -27.60 -25.90 -30.06
C GLY A 93 -27.09 -24.47 -29.99
N HIS A 94 -26.11 -24.12 -30.84
CA HIS A 94 -25.49 -22.79 -30.83
C HIS A 94 -26.50 -21.65 -31.02
N GLU A 95 -27.43 -21.79 -31.96
CA GLU A 95 -28.47 -20.78 -32.22
C GLU A 95 -29.43 -20.61 -31.05
N GLN A 96 -29.85 -21.72 -30.43
CA GLN A 96 -30.72 -21.71 -29.24
C GLN A 96 -30.02 -21.03 -28.06
N LEU A 97 -28.75 -21.36 -27.82
CA LEU A 97 -27.97 -20.74 -26.75
C LEU A 97 -27.80 -19.23 -26.98
N ALA A 98 -27.55 -18.81 -28.22
CA ALA A 98 -27.45 -17.39 -28.59
C ALA A 98 -28.80 -16.66 -28.40
N GLU A 99 -29.91 -17.29 -28.75
CA GLU A 99 -31.25 -16.72 -28.55
C GLU A 99 -31.57 -16.55 -27.06
N LEU A 100 -31.30 -17.57 -26.23
CA LEU A 100 -31.44 -17.48 -24.77
C LEU A 100 -30.54 -16.38 -24.19
N ALA A 101 -29.28 -16.32 -24.63
CA ALA A 101 -28.33 -15.30 -24.22
C ALA A 101 -28.85 -13.88 -24.52
N ASN A 102 -29.36 -13.65 -25.72
CA ASN A 102 -29.98 -12.37 -26.10
C ASN A 102 -31.15 -11.99 -25.19
N LYS A 103 -32.00 -12.95 -24.81
CA LYS A 103 -33.11 -12.71 -23.87
C LYS A 103 -32.64 -12.36 -22.46
N LEU A 104 -31.40 -12.69 -22.09
CA LEU A 104 -30.79 -12.30 -20.82
C LEU A 104 -30.09 -10.93 -20.92
N TRP A 105 -29.33 -10.68 -21.98
CA TRP A 105 -28.46 -9.50 -22.06
C TRP A 105 -29.18 -8.21 -22.41
N TYR A 106 -30.10 -8.24 -23.38
CA TYR A 106 -30.82 -7.02 -23.80
C TYR A 106 -31.57 -6.35 -22.65
N PRO A 107 -32.31 -7.07 -21.79
CA PRO A 107 -32.98 -6.44 -20.65
C PRO A 107 -32.03 -5.77 -19.65
N ILE A 108 -30.80 -6.30 -19.49
CA ILE A 108 -29.78 -5.71 -18.59
C ILE A 108 -29.26 -4.40 -19.20
N TRP A 109 -28.97 -4.38 -20.50
CA TRP A 109 -28.56 -3.17 -21.20
C TRP A 109 -29.67 -2.12 -21.25
N ASP A 110 -30.91 -2.54 -21.52
CA ASP A 110 -32.08 -1.65 -21.52
C ASP A 110 -32.34 -1.03 -20.14
N ALA A 111 -31.94 -1.72 -19.07
CA ALA A 111 -31.97 -1.18 -17.71
C ALA A 111 -30.83 -0.20 -17.39
N GLY A 112 -29.93 0.07 -18.34
CA GLY A 112 -28.79 0.99 -18.20
C GLY A 112 -27.70 0.48 -17.25
N ILE A 113 -27.58 -0.84 -17.13
CA ILE A 113 -26.56 -1.52 -16.32
C ILE A 113 -25.45 -2.00 -17.25
N ASP A 114 -24.21 -1.69 -16.86
CA ASP A 114 -23.02 -2.17 -17.55
C ASP A 114 -22.87 -3.68 -17.30
N LEU A 115 -22.54 -4.42 -18.37
CA LEU A 115 -22.52 -5.88 -18.36
C LEU A 115 -21.25 -6.36 -19.06
N ASP A 116 -20.38 -7.03 -18.30
CA ASP A 116 -19.33 -7.90 -18.85
C ASP A 116 -19.89 -9.33 -18.85
N TYR A 117 -19.91 -9.97 -20.02
CA TYR A 117 -20.51 -11.28 -20.16
C TYR A 117 -19.73 -12.21 -21.08
N SER A 118 -19.89 -13.51 -20.84
CA SER A 118 -19.43 -14.53 -21.77
C SER A 118 -20.43 -15.67 -21.90
N VAL A 119 -20.51 -16.22 -23.11
CA VAL A 119 -21.28 -17.43 -23.42
C VAL A 119 -20.27 -18.49 -23.82
N ARG A 120 -20.15 -19.56 -23.04
CA ARG A 120 -19.09 -20.55 -23.21
C ARG A 120 -19.57 -21.95 -22.88
N THR A 121 -19.02 -22.92 -23.58
CA THR A 121 -19.06 -24.32 -23.16
C THR A 121 -18.11 -24.55 -21.98
N VAL A 122 -18.30 -25.65 -21.24
CA VAL A 122 -17.36 -26.06 -20.17
C VAL A 122 -15.92 -26.12 -20.69
N ALA A 123 -15.71 -26.70 -21.88
CA ALA A 123 -14.39 -26.83 -22.49
C ALA A 123 -13.76 -25.47 -22.82
N GLU A 124 -14.54 -24.50 -23.31
CA GLU A 124 -14.07 -23.14 -23.59
C GLU A 124 -13.75 -22.37 -22.31
N CYS A 125 -14.54 -22.56 -21.24
CA CYS A 125 -14.23 -21.98 -19.93
C CYS A 125 -12.86 -22.46 -19.44
N GLU A 126 -12.62 -23.77 -19.46
CA GLU A 126 -11.35 -24.35 -19.06
C GLU A 126 -10.19 -23.86 -19.94
N ALA A 127 -10.34 -23.89 -21.27
CA ALA A 127 -9.30 -23.49 -22.22
C ALA A 127 -8.89 -22.02 -22.08
N VAL A 128 -9.83 -21.10 -21.86
CA VAL A 128 -9.49 -19.68 -21.68
C VAL A 128 -8.70 -19.48 -20.39
N THR A 129 -9.06 -20.17 -19.30
CA THR A 129 -8.37 -20.03 -18.01
C THR A 129 -6.94 -20.58 -17.99
N ASP A 130 -6.60 -21.48 -18.91
CA ASP A 130 -5.24 -22.02 -19.06
C ASP A 130 -4.24 -20.95 -19.52
N HIS A 131 -4.70 -19.89 -20.21
CA HIS A 131 -3.85 -18.88 -20.84
C HIS A 131 -4.14 -17.44 -20.39
N ASP A 132 -5.36 -17.14 -19.94
CA ASP A 132 -5.79 -15.82 -19.51
C ASP A 132 -5.83 -15.74 -17.97
N LEU A 133 -4.95 -14.93 -17.40
CA LEU A 133 -4.82 -14.75 -15.96
C LEU A 133 -6.06 -14.05 -15.34
N PRO A 134 -6.52 -12.88 -15.85
CA PRO A 134 -7.80 -12.30 -15.46
C PRO A 134 -8.97 -13.29 -15.48
N ALA A 135 -9.12 -14.08 -16.54
CA ALA A 135 -10.20 -15.06 -16.64
C ALA A 135 -10.07 -16.14 -15.55
N ALA A 136 -8.87 -16.71 -15.37
CA ALA A 136 -8.63 -17.71 -14.33
C ALA A 136 -8.98 -17.19 -12.94
N MET A 137 -8.55 -15.97 -12.60
CA MET A 137 -8.86 -15.34 -11.32
C MET A 137 -10.36 -15.06 -11.14
N GLY A 138 -11.05 -14.63 -12.19
CA GLY A 138 -12.50 -14.42 -12.16
C GLY A 138 -13.28 -15.69 -11.79
N TRP A 139 -12.83 -16.84 -12.29
CA TRP A 139 -13.43 -18.16 -11.98
C TRP A 139 -13.16 -18.68 -10.57
N LEU A 140 -12.18 -18.13 -9.85
CA LEU A 140 -11.96 -18.48 -8.44
C LEU A 140 -13.10 -17.97 -7.55
N ASP A 141 -13.79 -16.92 -7.99
CA ASP A 141 -14.96 -16.35 -7.35
C ASP A 141 -16.17 -16.48 -8.26
N VAL A 142 -16.86 -17.62 -8.21
CA VAL A 142 -18.03 -17.90 -9.04
C VAL A 142 -19.20 -18.41 -8.21
N ARG A 143 -20.40 -17.95 -8.55
CA ARG A 143 -21.65 -18.35 -7.90
C ARG A 143 -22.72 -18.65 -8.94
N ALA A 144 -23.34 -19.82 -8.82
CA ALA A 144 -24.50 -20.16 -9.64
C ALA A 144 -25.65 -19.19 -9.36
N VAL A 145 -26.27 -18.68 -10.43
CA VAL A 145 -27.44 -17.80 -10.39
C VAL A 145 -28.69 -18.63 -10.66
N ALA A 146 -28.77 -19.27 -11.84
CA ALA A 146 -29.94 -20.02 -12.28
C ALA A 146 -29.57 -21.14 -13.27
N GLY A 147 -30.52 -22.03 -13.58
CA GLY A 147 -30.30 -23.21 -14.42
C GLY A 147 -29.59 -24.35 -13.69
N GLY A 148 -28.78 -25.12 -14.42
CA GLY A 148 -28.07 -26.29 -13.90
C GLY A 148 -26.88 -25.95 -13.01
N GLY A 149 -27.12 -25.54 -11.75
CA GLY A 149 -26.05 -25.12 -10.82
C GLY A 149 -24.93 -26.15 -10.59
N GLU A 150 -25.21 -27.45 -10.76
CA GLU A 150 -24.20 -28.51 -10.77
C GLU A 150 -23.12 -28.30 -11.85
N LEU A 151 -23.51 -27.79 -13.02
CA LEU A 151 -22.59 -27.47 -14.11
C LEU A 151 -21.58 -26.41 -13.69
N VAL A 152 -22.05 -25.34 -13.03
CA VAL A 152 -21.20 -24.27 -12.50
C VAL A 152 -20.22 -24.80 -11.45
N MET A 153 -20.72 -25.63 -10.52
CA MET A 153 -19.88 -26.23 -9.47
C MET A 153 -18.81 -27.15 -10.03
N ARG A 154 -19.16 -27.99 -11.01
CA ARG A 154 -18.21 -28.89 -11.66
C ARG A 154 -17.13 -28.12 -12.42
N THR A 155 -17.52 -27.13 -13.23
CA THR A 155 -16.59 -26.30 -14.01
C THR A 155 -15.66 -25.49 -13.11
N SER A 156 -16.19 -24.85 -12.06
CA SER A 156 -15.38 -24.08 -11.10
C SER A 156 -14.38 -24.95 -10.33
N THR A 157 -14.78 -26.16 -9.93
CA THR A 157 -13.89 -27.13 -9.29
C THR A 157 -12.76 -27.56 -10.24
N ALA A 158 -13.10 -27.88 -11.49
CA ALA A 158 -12.11 -28.26 -12.51
C ALA A 158 -11.10 -27.14 -12.78
N ILE A 159 -11.56 -25.89 -12.90
CA ILE A 159 -10.70 -24.71 -13.10
C ILE A 159 -9.82 -24.48 -11.87
N LEU A 160 -10.35 -24.60 -10.66
CA LEU A 160 -9.56 -24.45 -9.42
C LEU A 160 -8.46 -25.52 -9.31
N GLU A 161 -8.75 -26.76 -9.70
CA GLU A 161 -7.74 -27.83 -9.74
C GLU A 161 -6.65 -27.54 -10.78
N ARG A 162 -7.01 -27.08 -11.97
CA ARG A 162 -6.07 -26.64 -13.01
C ARG A 162 -5.22 -25.47 -12.53
N TRP A 163 -5.84 -24.47 -11.89
CA TRP A 163 -5.17 -23.33 -11.27
C TRP A 163 -4.12 -23.79 -10.26
N ARG A 164 -4.48 -24.66 -9.32
CA ARG A 164 -3.55 -25.20 -8.32
C ARG A 164 -2.39 -25.98 -8.95
N LYS A 165 -2.64 -26.76 -10.00
CA LYS A 165 -1.59 -27.49 -10.74
C LYS A 165 -0.64 -26.52 -11.46
N ALA A 166 -1.16 -25.43 -12.02
CA ALA A 166 -0.39 -24.47 -12.79
C ALA A 166 0.24 -23.35 -11.94
N ALA A 167 -0.23 -23.15 -10.71
CA ALA A 167 0.07 -21.97 -9.89
C ALA A 167 1.57 -21.73 -9.69
N ARG A 168 2.35 -22.79 -9.50
CA ARG A 168 3.82 -22.66 -9.38
C ARG A 168 4.46 -22.05 -10.64
N LYS A 169 4.01 -22.47 -11.82
CA LYS A 169 4.49 -21.98 -13.11
C LYS A 169 3.97 -20.57 -13.41
N ARG A 170 2.76 -20.25 -12.96
CA ARG A 170 2.07 -18.97 -13.19
C ARG A 170 2.33 -17.91 -12.13
N LEU A 171 3.02 -18.25 -11.02
CA LEU A 171 3.35 -17.29 -9.98
C LEU A 171 4.09 -16.06 -10.51
N PRO A 172 5.11 -16.19 -11.40
CA PRO A 172 5.77 -15.03 -11.98
C PRO A 172 4.80 -14.12 -12.76
N GLU A 173 3.82 -14.68 -13.48
CA GLU A 173 2.80 -13.91 -14.22
C GLU A 173 1.92 -13.08 -13.27
N LEU A 174 1.53 -13.64 -12.11
CA LEU A 174 0.76 -12.93 -11.07
C LEU A 174 1.54 -11.75 -10.49
N LEU A 175 2.81 -11.98 -10.17
CA LEU A 175 3.67 -10.97 -9.55
C LEU A 175 4.04 -9.87 -10.53
N ASP A 176 4.31 -10.22 -11.79
CA ASP A 176 4.53 -9.26 -12.87
C ASP A 176 3.28 -8.39 -13.10
N SER A 177 2.08 -8.97 -13.04
CA SER A 177 0.82 -8.20 -13.12
C SER A 177 0.72 -7.13 -12.03
N ALA A 178 1.16 -7.43 -10.80
CA ALA A 178 1.24 -6.43 -9.73
C ALA A 178 2.29 -5.35 -10.03
N HIS A 179 3.42 -5.73 -10.61
CA HIS A 179 4.53 -4.83 -10.93
C HIS A 179 4.18 -3.88 -12.09
N VAL A 180 3.51 -4.37 -13.13
CA VAL A 180 2.98 -3.57 -14.25
C VAL A 180 1.98 -2.54 -13.75
N ARG A 181 1.06 -2.93 -12.87
CA ARG A 181 0.10 -1.99 -12.27
C ARG A 181 0.77 -0.95 -11.39
N LEU A 182 1.77 -1.34 -10.59
CA LEU A 182 2.55 -0.39 -9.79
C LEU A 182 3.19 0.70 -10.66
N LYS A 183 3.77 0.34 -11.81
CA LYS A 183 4.37 1.30 -12.76
C LYS A 183 3.33 2.26 -13.32
N ARG A 184 2.19 1.72 -13.79
CA ARG A 184 1.13 2.48 -14.47
C ARG A 184 0.26 3.33 -13.54
N PHE A 185 -0.11 2.83 -12.36
CA PHE A 185 -1.09 3.43 -11.47
C PHE A 185 -0.49 3.96 -10.16
N GLY A 186 0.81 3.73 -9.94
CA GLY A 186 1.49 4.13 -8.72
C GLY A 186 1.04 3.36 -7.47
N GLN A 187 1.52 3.83 -6.31
CA GLN A 187 1.08 3.33 -5.01
C GLN A 187 -0.02 4.23 -4.48
N MET A 188 -1.13 3.64 -4.04
CA MET A 188 -2.28 4.37 -3.52
C MET A 188 -1.92 5.41 -2.43
N PRO A 189 -0.96 5.14 -1.51
CA PRO A 189 -0.55 6.14 -0.51
C PRO A 189 0.13 7.40 -1.07
N TYR A 190 0.63 7.37 -2.31
CA TYR A 190 1.49 8.41 -2.89
C TYR A 190 0.88 9.06 -4.13
N VAL A 191 -0.41 8.84 -4.37
CA VAL A 191 -1.14 9.38 -5.52
C VAL A 191 -2.31 10.19 -4.99
N ASN A 192 -2.41 11.47 -5.38
CA ASN A 192 -3.46 12.36 -4.89
C ASN A 192 -4.87 12.00 -5.40
N GLN A 193 -4.96 11.46 -6.62
CA GLN A 193 -6.22 11.03 -7.23
C GLN A 193 -6.09 9.56 -7.67
N PRO A 194 -6.00 8.62 -6.71
CA PRO A 194 -5.70 7.22 -7.02
C PRO A 194 -6.90 6.55 -7.69
N ASP A 195 -6.60 5.56 -8.52
CA ASP A 195 -7.58 4.51 -8.85
C ASP A 195 -7.52 3.47 -7.74
N ILE A 196 -8.51 3.47 -6.85
CA ILE A 196 -8.50 2.60 -5.66
C ILE A 196 -8.66 1.10 -6.00
N LYS A 197 -9.00 0.77 -7.26
CA LYS A 197 -9.06 -0.61 -7.75
C LYS A 197 -7.70 -1.03 -8.27
N GLU A 198 -7.07 -0.23 -9.11
CA GLU A 198 -5.87 -0.64 -9.86
C GLU A 198 -4.52 -0.27 -9.20
N SER A 199 -4.45 0.83 -8.44
CA SER A 199 -3.22 1.25 -7.75
C SER A 199 -2.70 0.17 -6.78
N ARG A 200 -1.39 0.16 -6.52
CA ARG A 200 -0.78 -0.74 -5.53
C ARG A 200 -1.36 -0.45 -4.14
N GLY A 201 -1.77 -1.50 -3.42
CA GLY A 201 -2.57 -1.43 -2.21
C GLY A 201 -4.08 -1.35 -2.45
N GLY A 202 -4.53 -1.41 -3.70
CA GLY A 202 -5.93 -1.31 -4.11
C GLY A 202 -6.69 -2.64 -4.14
N LEU A 203 -7.95 -2.60 -4.59
CA LEU A 203 -8.83 -3.79 -4.61
C LEU A 203 -8.30 -4.93 -5.50
N ARG A 204 -7.60 -4.62 -6.60
CA ARG A 204 -7.02 -5.66 -7.48
C ARG A 204 -5.90 -6.45 -6.78
N ASP A 205 -5.16 -5.83 -5.85
CA ASP A 205 -4.17 -6.55 -5.03
C ASP A 205 -4.85 -7.60 -4.12
N THR A 206 -6.07 -7.31 -3.66
CA THR A 206 -6.86 -8.26 -2.85
C THR A 206 -7.31 -9.48 -3.66
N VAL A 207 -7.58 -9.28 -4.96
CA VAL A 207 -7.91 -10.37 -5.91
C VAL A 207 -6.69 -11.23 -6.17
N LEU A 208 -5.52 -10.62 -6.43
CA LEU A 208 -4.27 -11.36 -6.59
C LEU A 208 -3.91 -12.15 -5.33
N LEU A 209 -4.07 -11.54 -4.16
CA LEU A 209 -3.86 -12.22 -2.88
C LEU A 209 -4.81 -13.41 -2.71
N GLY A 210 -6.08 -13.24 -3.10
CA GLY A 210 -7.07 -14.33 -3.11
C GLY A 210 -6.65 -15.47 -4.04
N ALA A 211 -6.12 -15.16 -5.22
CA ALA A 211 -5.63 -16.15 -6.18
C ALA A 211 -4.41 -16.92 -5.65
N LEU A 212 -3.47 -16.23 -4.98
CA LEU A 212 -2.35 -16.85 -4.27
C LEU A 212 -2.84 -17.79 -3.16
N ALA A 213 -3.80 -17.36 -2.35
CA ALA A 213 -4.36 -18.20 -1.31
C ALA A 213 -5.09 -19.44 -1.87
N ALA A 214 -5.88 -19.26 -2.94
CA ALA A 214 -6.60 -20.35 -3.60
C ALA A 214 -5.65 -21.41 -4.20
N SER A 215 -4.42 -21.03 -4.52
CA SER A 215 -3.38 -21.91 -5.04
C SER A 215 -2.72 -22.85 -4.02
N TRP A 216 -2.96 -22.63 -2.72
CA TRP A 216 -2.25 -23.29 -1.60
C TRP A 216 -0.73 -23.02 -1.53
N LEU A 217 -0.22 -22.02 -2.25
CA LEU A 217 1.18 -21.61 -2.12
C LEU A 217 1.41 -20.71 -0.89
N ALA A 218 0.37 -20.06 -0.39
CA ALA A 218 0.44 -19.24 0.81
C ALA A 218 -0.94 -19.16 1.49
N ASP A 219 -0.95 -18.84 2.77
CA ASP A 219 -2.19 -18.61 3.52
C ASP A 219 -2.72 -17.19 3.29
N ARG A 220 -4.05 -17.04 3.31
CA ARG A 220 -4.69 -15.72 3.30
C ARG A 220 -4.46 -15.04 4.66
N PRO A 221 -3.99 -13.77 4.68
CA PRO A 221 -3.92 -13.01 5.92
C PRO A 221 -5.31 -12.64 6.44
N HIS A 222 -5.41 -12.49 7.77
CA HIS A 222 -6.67 -12.21 8.45
C HIS A 222 -6.59 -10.99 9.39
N GLY A 223 -7.74 -10.51 9.84
CA GLY A 223 -7.86 -9.49 10.89
C GLY A 223 -7.66 -8.08 10.33
N ARG A 224 -6.48 -7.48 10.53
CA ARG A 224 -6.20 -6.11 10.04
C ARG A 224 -6.39 -5.98 8.53
N TYR A 225 -5.93 -6.99 7.79
CA TYR A 225 -6.11 -7.06 6.35
C TYR A 225 -7.60 -7.05 5.96
N ASP A 226 -8.42 -7.93 6.55
CA ASP A 226 -9.85 -8.01 6.24
C ASP A 226 -10.57 -6.68 6.55
N ALA A 227 -10.26 -6.06 7.69
CA ALA A 227 -10.80 -4.75 8.06
C ALA A 227 -10.39 -3.65 7.06
N SER A 228 -9.15 -3.68 6.55
CA SER A 228 -8.68 -2.75 5.53
C SER A 228 -9.39 -2.95 4.19
N VAL A 229 -9.61 -4.20 3.77
CA VAL A 229 -10.36 -4.51 2.54
C VAL A 229 -11.81 -4.03 2.65
N GLU A 230 -12.50 -4.34 3.75
CA GLU A 230 -13.88 -3.88 3.96
C GLU A 230 -13.98 -2.35 3.98
N ARG A 231 -13.01 -1.68 4.63
CA ARG A 231 -13.01 -0.21 4.65
C ARG A 231 -12.71 0.38 3.28
N LEU A 232 -11.85 -0.24 2.47
CA LEU A 232 -11.58 0.22 1.10
C LEU A 232 -12.81 0.02 0.19
N LEU A 233 -13.57 -1.05 0.39
CA LEU A 233 -14.86 -1.26 -0.28
C LEU A 233 -15.88 -0.17 0.11
N ASP A 234 -15.89 0.29 1.36
CA ASP A 234 -16.71 1.45 1.75
C ASP A 234 -16.29 2.72 1.00
N VAL A 235 -14.98 2.96 0.83
CA VAL A 235 -14.50 4.10 0.03
C VAL A 235 -14.99 3.99 -1.41
N ARG A 236 -14.88 2.81 -2.03
CA ARG A 236 -15.38 2.57 -3.39
C ARG A 236 -16.88 2.85 -3.49
N ASP A 237 -17.66 2.34 -2.54
CA ASP A 237 -19.10 2.56 -2.52
C ASP A 237 -19.40 4.07 -2.43
N CYS A 238 -18.69 4.83 -1.59
CA CYS A 238 -18.78 6.29 -1.53
C CYS A 238 -18.39 6.97 -2.86
N ILE A 239 -17.34 6.51 -3.55
CA ILE A 239 -16.96 7.07 -4.87
C ILE A 239 -18.09 6.87 -5.87
N HIS A 240 -18.67 5.68 -5.95
CA HIS A 240 -19.79 5.39 -6.86
C HIS A 240 -21.02 6.26 -6.53
N MET A 241 -21.31 6.47 -5.24
CA MET A 241 -22.39 7.36 -4.81
C MET A 241 -22.14 8.83 -5.16
N ALA A 242 -20.90 9.31 -5.01
CA ALA A 242 -20.52 10.68 -5.36
C ALA A 242 -20.49 10.92 -6.87
N ALA A 243 -20.05 9.92 -7.65
CA ALA A 243 -19.91 10.02 -9.10
C ALA A 243 -21.18 9.66 -9.88
N GLY A 244 -22.08 8.86 -9.28
CA GLY A 244 -23.29 8.35 -9.94
C GLY A 244 -23.04 7.30 -11.05
N LYS A 245 -21.83 6.73 -11.12
CA LYS A 245 -21.40 5.80 -12.17
C LYS A 245 -20.36 4.80 -11.64
N ASP A 246 -20.08 3.75 -12.41
CA ASP A 246 -18.97 2.83 -12.11
C ASP A 246 -17.63 3.52 -12.36
N THR A 247 -17.02 4.02 -11.29
CA THR A 247 -15.68 4.58 -11.36
C THR A 247 -14.95 4.35 -10.06
N ASN A 248 -13.67 3.99 -10.18
CA ASN A 248 -12.78 3.74 -9.04
C ASN A 248 -11.75 4.87 -8.88
N LEU A 249 -11.85 5.92 -9.70
CA LEU A 249 -10.93 7.05 -9.69
C LEU A 249 -11.43 8.11 -8.71
N LEU A 250 -10.64 8.39 -7.67
CA LEU A 250 -10.95 9.43 -6.69
C LEU A 250 -10.53 10.81 -7.20
N LEU A 251 -11.31 11.34 -8.14
CA LEU A 251 -11.10 12.69 -8.69
C LEU A 251 -11.36 13.77 -7.62
N ALA A 252 -10.71 14.92 -7.77
CA ALA A 252 -10.84 16.06 -6.85
C ALA A 252 -12.29 16.45 -6.50
N PRO A 253 -13.26 16.50 -7.45
CA PRO A 253 -14.66 16.82 -7.11
C PRO A 253 -15.33 15.79 -6.21
N TYR A 254 -14.83 14.56 -6.14
CA TYR A 254 -15.41 13.49 -5.35
C TYR A 254 -14.81 13.42 -3.94
N GLN A 255 -13.64 14.01 -3.70
CA GLN A 255 -12.91 13.83 -2.43
C GLN A 255 -13.68 14.34 -1.22
N ALA A 256 -14.19 15.57 -1.24
CA ALA A 256 -14.98 16.11 -0.12
C ALA A 256 -16.32 15.35 0.10
N PRO A 257 -17.13 15.06 -0.93
CA PRO A 257 -18.32 14.21 -0.78
C PRO A 257 -18.02 12.82 -0.22
N VAL A 258 -16.96 12.16 -0.70
CA VAL A 258 -16.53 10.84 -0.22
C VAL A 258 -16.08 10.92 1.22
N ALA A 259 -15.28 11.92 1.59
CA ALA A 259 -14.83 12.13 2.96
C ALA A 259 -16.01 12.37 3.91
N ALA A 260 -17.00 13.17 3.50
CA ALA A 260 -18.22 13.41 4.26
C ALA A 260 -19.02 12.11 4.47
N MET A 261 -19.24 11.32 3.41
CA MET A 261 -19.92 10.02 3.51
C MET A 261 -19.16 9.02 4.39
N LEU A 262 -17.84 9.11 4.47
CA LEU A 262 -17.04 8.26 5.37
C LEU A 262 -17.02 8.75 6.83
N GLY A 263 -17.67 9.88 7.13
CA GLY A 263 -17.73 10.48 8.46
C GLY A 263 -16.45 11.25 8.86
N LEU A 264 -15.66 11.70 7.88
CA LEU A 264 -14.40 12.42 8.11
C LEU A 264 -14.57 13.95 8.15
N ALA A 265 -15.74 14.45 7.78
CA ALA A 265 -16.03 15.89 7.81
C ALA A 265 -16.43 16.33 9.23
N ASP A 266 -15.57 17.08 9.90
CA ASP A 266 -15.83 17.62 11.24
C ASP A 266 -16.86 18.77 11.19
N PRO A 267 -18.07 18.58 11.76
CA PRO A 267 -19.12 19.59 11.70
C PRO A 267 -18.79 20.86 12.50
N THR A 268 -17.80 20.82 13.39
CA THR A 268 -17.39 21.98 14.20
C THR A 268 -16.52 22.98 13.43
N LEU A 269 -15.98 22.58 12.28
CA LEU A 269 -15.14 23.43 11.44
C LEU A 269 -15.98 24.26 10.43
N PRO A 270 -15.52 25.48 10.08
CA PRO A 270 -16.08 26.26 8.96
C PRO A 270 -15.98 25.50 7.63
N SER A 271 -16.92 25.71 6.69
CA SER A 271 -17.06 24.88 5.46
C SER A 271 -15.75 24.67 4.69
N GLY A 272 -15.01 25.74 4.38
CA GLY A 272 -13.75 25.62 3.62
C GLY A 272 -12.65 24.86 4.36
N ALA A 273 -12.53 25.08 5.68
CA ALA A 273 -11.56 24.37 6.52
C ALA A 273 -11.97 22.90 6.75
N ARG A 274 -13.29 22.64 6.86
CA ARG A 274 -13.88 21.31 6.98
C ARG A 274 -13.57 20.47 5.76
N GLU A 275 -13.81 21.00 4.56
CA GLU A 275 -13.55 20.30 3.31
C GLU A 275 -12.07 19.94 3.18
N ALA A 276 -11.17 20.92 3.30
CA ALA A 276 -9.73 20.69 3.22
C ALA A 276 -9.25 19.63 4.23
N LYS A 277 -9.66 19.75 5.50
CA LYS A 277 -9.30 18.76 6.54
C LYS A 277 -9.85 17.37 6.23
N SER A 278 -11.10 17.27 5.78
CA SER A 278 -11.72 15.98 5.46
C SER A 278 -11.04 15.27 4.29
N ILE A 279 -10.53 16.03 3.31
CA ILE A 279 -9.73 15.50 2.21
C ILE A 279 -8.39 14.97 2.73
N ASP A 280 -7.69 15.72 3.59
CA ASP A 280 -6.45 15.23 4.22
C ASP A 280 -6.68 13.95 5.03
N ASP A 281 -7.77 13.89 5.80
CA ASP A 281 -8.13 12.71 6.58
C ASP A 281 -8.48 11.51 5.67
N LEU A 282 -9.13 11.76 4.51
CA LEU A 282 -9.41 10.74 3.50
C LEU A 282 -8.13 10.20 2.86
N GLN A 283 -7.20 11.07 2.47
CA GLN A 283 -5.90 10.66 1.93
C GLN A 283 -5.09 9.88 2.96
N THR A 284 -5.11 10.32 4.23
CA THR A 284 -4.47 9.61 5.34
C THR A 284 -5.07 8.21 5.55
N LEU A 285 -6.39 8.09 5.45
CA LEU A 285 -7.09 6.81 5.50
C LEU A 285 -6.65 5.92 4.33
N LEU A 286 -6.67 6.42 3.10
CA LEU A 286 -6.26 5.66 1.91
C LEU A 286 -4.82 5.18 2.00
N ALA A 287 -3.89 6.04 2.43
CA ALA A 287 -2.49 5.68 2.63
C ALA A 287 -2.35 4.50 3.63
N ARG A 288 -3.07 4.56 4.76
CA ARG A 288 -3.07 3.48 5.75
C ARG A 288 -3.62 2.16 5.19
N LEU A 289 -4.75 2.23 4.48
CA LEU A 289 -5.38 1.04 3.87
C LEU A 289 -4.46 0.43 2.81
N GLY A 290 -3.91 1.27 1.93
CA GLY A 290 -3.04 0.86 0.83
C GLY A 290 -1.76 0.19 1.31
N ARG A 291 -1.09 0.78 2.31
CA ARG A 291 0.11 0.16 2.91
C ARG A 291 -0.19 -1.20 3.53
N THR A 292 -1.32 -1.33 4.24
CA THR A 292 -1.70 -2.59 4.87
C THR A 292 -1.97 -3.69 3.84
N ILE A 293 -2.68 -3.36 2.76
CA ILE A 293 -2.99 -4.31 1.67
C ILE A 293 -1.73 -4.66 0.89
N ALA A 294 -0.91 -3.68 0.52
CA ALA A 294 0.34 -3.90 -0.20
C ALA A 294 1.30 -4.79 0.60
N PHE A 295 1.52 -4.49 1.89
CA PHE A 295 2.32 -5.32 2.79
C PHE A 295 1.79 -6.75 2.88
N SER A 296 0.46 -6.92 2.97
CA SER A 296 -0.17 -8.24 3.04
C SER A 296 0.06 -9.04 1.76
N LEU A 297 -0.01 -8.39 0.59
CA LEU A 297 0.30 -9.02 -0.69
C LEU A 297 1.78 -9.38 -0.80
N ASP A 298 2.70 -8.48 -0.44
CA ASP A 298 4.15 -8.76 -0.49
C ASP A 298 4.54 -9.92 0.44
N ALA A 299 4.03 -9.93 1.67
CA ALA A 299 4.27 -11.03 2.60
C ALA A 299 3.66 -12.36 2.11
N THR A 300 2.54 -12.32 1.40
CA THR A 300 1.91 -13.53 0.83
C THR A 300 2.70 -14.02 -0.38
N ALA A 301 3.12 -13.11 -1.27
CA ALA A 301 3.95 -13.40 -2.43
C ALA A 301 5.29 -14.02 -2.02
N ALA A 302 5.99 -13.42 -1.05
CA ALA A 302 7.27 -13.94 -0.56
C ALA A 302 7.14 -15.36 0.02
N ARG A 303 6.02 -15.71 0.66
CA ARG A 303 5.74 -17.11 1.08
C ARG A 303 5.50 -18.03 -0.11
N ALA A 304 4.74 -17.57 -1.10
CA ALA A 304 4.43 -18.35 -2.29
C ALA A 304 5.69 -18.66 -3.11
N GLU A 305 6.57 -17.68 -3.30
CA GLU A 305 7.85 -17.83 -4.01
C GLU A 305 8.77 -18.84 -3.30
N ARG A 306 8.80 -18.84 -1.96
CA ARG A 306 9.60 -19.80 -1.19
C ARG A 306 9.15 -21.24 -1.36
N THR A 307 7.85 -21.48 -1.59
CA THR A 307 7.33 -22.80 -1.92
C THR A 307 7.87 -23.32 -3.27
N LEU A 308 8.39 -22.46 -4.14
CA LEU A 308 9.08 -22.85 -5.38
C LEU A 308 10.53 -23.28 -5.17
N VAL A 309 11.21 -22.69 -4.18
CA VAL A 309 12.64 -22.93 -3.93
C VAL A 309 12.87 -24.24 -3.17
N HIS A 310 11.93 -24.64 -2.33
CA HIS A 310 12.00 -25.91 -1.60
C HIS A 310 11.37 -27.07 -2.39
N ASP A 311 12.18 -27.66 -3.28
CA ASP A 311 11.81 -28.80 -4.15
C ASP A 311 11.57 -30.13 -3.39
N LYS A 312 11.59 -30.12 -2.05
CA LYS A 312 11.33 -31.31 -1.21
C LYS A 312 10.04 -31.10 -0.41
N PRO A 313 8.98 -31.91 -0.62
CA PRO A 313 7.74 -31.77 0.11
C PRO A 313 7.98 -32.02 1.60
N ARG A 314 7.79 -31.00 2.43
CA ARG A 314 7.93 -31.08 3.90
C ARG A 314 6.83 -31.90 4.59
N PHE A 315 5.82 -32.35 3.85
CA PHE A 315 4.78 -33.23 4.36
C PHE A 315 4.42 -34.30 3.34
N SER A 316 5.13 -35.43 3.40
CA SER A 316 4.64 -36.66 2.80
C SER A 316 3.69 -37.35 3.79
N PHE A 317 2.39 -37.24 3.56
CA PHE A 317 1.36 -38.04 4.26
C PHE A 317 1.65 -39.56 4.18
N PHE A 318 2.50 -40.00 3.25
CA PHE A 318 2.95 -41.39 3.11
C PHE A 318 3.98 -41.85 4.15
N GLN A 319 4.60 -40.95 4.93
CA GLN A 319 5.51 -41.36 6.02
C GLN A 319 4.78 -42.00 7.22
N ILE A 320 3.46 -41.83 7.35
CA ILE A 320 2.67 -42.46 8.41
C ILE A 320 2.50 -43.97 8.17
N ARG A 321 2.62 -44.46 6.93
CA ARG A 321 2.42 -45.88 6.58
C ARG A 321 3.69 -46.74 6.58
N HIS A 322 4.88 -46.15 6.70
CA HIS A 322 6.14 -46.88 6.77
C HIS A 322 7.09 -46.32 7.86
N PRO A 323 7.11 -46.90 9.07
CA PRO A 323 8.00 -46.45 10.16
C PRO A 323 9.48 -46.82 9.95
N ARG A 324 9.88 -47.25 8.74
CA ARG A 324 11.24 -47.67 8.39
C ARG A 324 11.94 -46.79 7.35
N ALA A 325 11.44 -45.58 7.08
CA ALA A 325 12.18 -44.58 6.33
C ALA A 325 12.88 -43.64 7.33
N GLY A 326 14.13 -43.95 7.66
CA GLY A 326 15.02 -43.17 8.54
C GLY A 326 15.45 -41.83 7.95
N GLY A 327 14.51 -41.01 7.47
CA GLY A 327 14.78 -39.60 7.21
C GLY A 327 15.01 -38.91 8.55
N LYS A 328 16.26 -38.63 8.91
CA LYS A 328 16.58 -37.74 10.02
C LYS A 328 15.80 -36.45 9.80
N ARG A 329 14.91 -36.08 10.73
CA ARG A 329 14.38 -34.72 10.81
C ARG A 329 15.58 -33.82 11.08
N GLU A 330 16.13 -33.23 10.03
CA GLU A 330 17.12 -32.19 10.17
C GLU A 330 16.41 -31.00 10.82
N ALA A 331 16.88 -30.60 12.00
CA ALA A 331 16.34 -29.43 12.66
C ALA A 331 16.51 -28.22 11.71
N PRO A 332 15.51 -27.33 11.61
CA PRO A 332 15.67 -26.11 10.82
C PRO A 332 16.96 -25.39 11.24
N THR A 333 17.82 -25.09 10.28
CA THR A 333 19.01 -24.28 10.49
C THR A 333 18.58 -22.83 10.65
N PHE A 334 19.02 -22.21 11.75
CA PHE A 334 18.83 -20.80 12.03
C PHE A 334 20.21 -20.16 12.04
N ASP A 335 20.45 -19.24 11.11
CA ASP A 335 21.70 -18.51 11.05
C ASP A 335 21.53 -17.26 11.93
N VAL A 336 22.18 -17.25 13.11
CA VAL A 336 22.01 -16.18 14.09
C VAL A 336 22.64 -14.89 13.53
N LEU A 337 21.81 -13.87 13.30
CA LEU A 337 22.24 -12.57 12.77
C LEU A 337 22.62 -11.60 13.91
N ALA A 338 21.91 -11.69 15.04
CA ALA A 338 22.18 -10.92 16.25
C ALA A 338 21.62 -11.66 17.47
N ALA A 339 21.91 -11.19 18.69
CA ALA A 339 21.28 -11.75 19.88
C ALA A 339 19.74 -11.76 19.72
N GLY A 340 19.10 -12.92 19.93
CA GLY A 340 17.65 -13.08 19.79
C GLY A 340 17.09 -13.00 18.36
N VAL A 341 17.92 -12.83 17.33
CA VAL A 341 17.51 -12.66 15.93
C VAL A 341 18.26 -13.62 15.03
N ALA A 342 17.56 -14.32 14.15
CA ALA A 342 18.15 -15.24 13.18
C ALA A 342 17.57 -15.04 11.78
N GLU A 343 18.29 -15.51 10.77
CA GLU A 343 17.76 -15.75 9.44
C GLU A 343 17.14 -17.15 9.42
N HIS A 344 15.94 -17.23 8.85
CA HIS A 344 15.33 -18.49 8.46
C HIS A 344 14.53 -18.29 7.19
N GLU A 345 14.84 -19.08 6.15
CA GLU A 345 14.14 -19.02 4.86
C GLU A 345 14.10 -17.62 4.25
N HIS A 346 15.27 -16.94 4.25
CA HIS A 346 15.46 -15.57 3.74
C HIS A 346 14.54 -14.53 4.38
N GLU A 347 14.14 -14.76 5.64
CA GLU A 347 13.46 -13.79 6.47
C GLU A 347 14.14 -13.66 7.82
N VAL A 348 14.01 -12.47 8.40
CA VAL A 348 14.37 -12.25 9.80
C VAL A 348 13.31 -12.86 10.71
N VAL A 349 13.75 -13.76 11.57
CA VAL A 349 12.95 -14.43 12.59
C VAL A 349 13.52 -14.24 14.00
N LEU A 350 12.70 -14.53 15.00
CA LEU A 350 13.17 -14.64 16.38
C LEU A 350 14.05 -15.89 16.51
N ALA A 351 15.25 -15.73 17.05
CA ALA A 351 16.13 -16.86 17.33
C ALA A 351 15.50 -17.78 18.40
N PRO A 352 15.79 -19.09 18.38
CA PRO A 352 15.35 -20.00 19.43
C PRO A 352 15.74 -19.50 20.83
N GLY A 353 14.77 -19.43 21.75
CA GLY A 353 14.98 -18.97 23.12
C GLY A 353 14.91 -17.45 23.32
N ALA A 354 14.63 -16.66 22.27
CA ALA A 354 14.42 -15.22 22.42
C ALA A 354 13.16 -14.91 23.26
N ASP A 355 13.34 -14.20 24.38
CA ASP A 355 12.24 -13.68 25.18
C ASP A 355 11.93 -12.24 24.79
N VAL A 356 10.90 -12.08 23.94
CA VAL A 356 10.47 -10.77 23.46
C VAL A 356 9.98 -9.87 24.60
N GLN A 357 9.36 -10.42 25.64
CA GLN A 357 8.76 -9.62 26.72
C GLN A 357 9.81 -9.07 27.70
N ALA A 358 10.98 -9.69 27.74
CA ALA A 358 12.11 -9.25 28.55
C ALA A 358 13.08 -8.32 27.79
N ASP A 359 13.04 -8.32 26.46
CA ASP A 359 14.05 -7.67 25.62
C ASP A 359 13.50 -6.48 24.83
N GLY A 360 13.71 -5.26 25.35
CA GLY A 360 13.29 -4.02 24.70
C GLY A 360 14.09 -3.65 23.44
N ALA A 361 15.31 -4.16 23.27
CA ALA A 361 16.18 -3.84 22.12
C ALA A 361 15.91 -4.75 20.91
N LEU A 362 15.26 -5.90 21.13
CA LEU A 362 14.97 -6.90 20.11
C LEU A 362 14.28 -6.35 18.83
N PRO A 363 13.31 -5.42 18.89
CA PRO A 363 12.74 -4.83 17.68
C PRO A 363 13.75 -4.08 16.82
N LEU A 364 14.67 -3.34 17.44
CA LEU A 364 15.72 -2.60 16.72
C LEU A 364 16.81 -3.55 16.19
N ARG A 365 17.17 -4.60 16.92
CA ARG A 365 18.07 -5.65 16.40
C ARG A 365 17.48 -6.33 15.16
N ALA A 366 16.19 -6.70 15.21
CA ALA A 366 15.51 -7.31 14.08
C ALA A 366 15.45 -6.36 12.88
N ALA A 367 15.20 -5.07 13.13
CA ALA A 367 15.19 -4.03 12.09
C ALA A 367 16.57 -3.87 11.42
N VAL A 368 17.64 -3.70 12.22
CA VAL A 368 19.01 -3.57 11.70
C VAL A 368 19.41 -4.82 10.92
N ALA A 369 19.14 -6.01 11.47
CA ALA A 369 19.44 -7.27 10.79
C ALA A 369 18.72 -7.38 9.44
N ALA A 370 17.43 -7.03 9.39
CA ALA A 370 16.64 -7.05 8.16
C ALA A 370 17.17 -6.06 7.12
N ALA A 371 17.45 -4.83 7.53
CA ALA A 371 17.92 -3.79 6.64
C ALA A 371 19.32 -4.08 6.08
N GLU A 372 20.28 -4.48 6.93
CA GLU A 372 21.67 -4.76 6.53
C GLU A 372 21.80 -5.99 5.63
N HIS A 373 20.96 -7.02 5.82
CA HIS A 373 20.99 -8.24 5.01
C HIS A 373 20.01 -8.20 3.82
N GLY A 374 19.23 -7.13 3.70
CA GLY A 374 18.23 -6.99 2.63
C GLY A 374 17.01 -7.91 2.75
N LEU A 375 16.76 -8.46 3.94
CA LEU A 375 15.72 -9.45 4.22
C LEU A 375 14.42 -8.78 4.68
N SER A 376 13.28 -9.42 4.43
CA SER A 376 12.00 -9.04 5.07
C SER A 376 11.90 -9.64 6.47
N ILE A 377 11.19 -8.96 7.36
CA ILE A 377 10.86 -9.51 8.67
C ILE A 377 9.62 -10.39 8.55
N ASN A 378 9.72 -11.63 9.03
CA ASN A 378 8.60 -12.56 9.03
C ASN A 378 7.38 -11.95 9.75
N THR A 379 6.18 -12.11 9.21
CA THR A 379 4.96 -11.50 9.81
C THR A 379 4.70 -11.94 11.25
N SER A 380 4.97 -13.21 11.60
CA SER A 380 4.81 -13.67 12.98
C SER A 380 5.82 -13.03 13.93
N THR A 381 7.05 -12.81 13.46
CA THR A 381 8.08 -12.04 14.15
C THR A 381 7.61 -10.61 14.38
N LEU A 382 7.15 -9.89 13.35
CA LEU A 382 6.62 -8.53 13.47
C LEU A 382 5.49 -8.44 14.51
N LEU A 383 4.53 -9.37 14.48
CA LEU A 383 3.43 -9.40 15.44
C LEU A 383 3.91 -9.68 16.87
N ASN A 384 4.92 -10.54 17.05
CA ASN A 384 5.51 -10.81 18.35
C ASN A 384 6.33 -9.61 18.86
N LEU A 385 7.11 -8.93 18.01
CA LEU A 385 7.90 -7.74 18.37
C LEU A 385 7.05 -6.61 18.96
N ARG A 386 5.75 -6.54 18.62
CA ARG A 386 4.79 -5.61 19.27
C ARG A 386 4.68 -5.79 20.77
N ARG A 387 5.06 -6.96 21.28
CA ARG A 387 5.02 -7.30 22.69
C ARG A 387 6.28 -6.86 23.44
N ALA A 388 7.34 -6.46 22.72
CA ALA A 388 8.56 -6.01 23.37
C ALA A 388 8.31 -4.82 24.30
N PRO A 389 8.99 -4.74 25.45
CA PRO A 389 8.77 -3.70 26.46
C PRO A 389 9.41 -2.35 26.08
N ILE A 390 9.53 -2.02 24.78
CA ILE A 390 10.11 -0.75 24.36
C ILE A 390 9.15 0.41 24.65
N ARG A 391 9.55 1.31 25.57
CA ARG A 391 8.87 2.58 25.82
C ARG A 391 9.69 3.72 25.23
N TYR A 392 9.00 4.77 24.80
CA TYR A 392 9.61 5.98 24.23
C TYR A 392 10.57 6.72 25.19
N THR A 393 10.62 6.34 26.48
CA THR A 393 11.50 6.87 27.53
C THR A 393 12.61 5.91 27.99
N GLU A 394 12.61 4.65 27.56
CA GLU A 394 13.48 3.59 28.09
C GLU A 394 14.58 3.24 27.07
N TRP A 395 15.40 4.24 26.72
CA TRP A 395 16.49 4.10 25.75
C TRP A 395 17.83 3.80 26.41
N THR A 396 18.42 2.66 26.07
CA THR A 396 19.79 2.25 26.43
C THR A 396 20.80 2.67 25.37
N ASP A 397 22.10 2.61 25.70
CA ASP A 397 23.19 2.83 24.72
C ASP A 397 23.06 1.89 23.51
N GLU A 398 22.72 0.61 23.75
CA GLU A 398 22.48 -0.37 22.69
C GLU A 398 21.34 0.09 21.76
N THR A 399 20.18 0.47 22.31
CA THR A 399 19.04 0.88 21.49
C THR A 399 19.30 2.17 20.71
N ARG A 400 20.01 3.15 21.29
CA ARG A 400 20.43 4.35 20.56
C ARG A 400 21.36 4.00 19.41
N ALA A 401 22.37 3.18 19.65
CA ALA A 401 23.31 2.75 18.62
C ALA A 401 22.60 1.99 17.49
N LEU A 402 21.70 1.06 17.82
CA LEU A 402 20.90 0.32 16.83
C LEU A 402 19.96 1.24 16.04
N PHE A 403 19.37 2.26 16.68
CA PHE A 403 18.51 3.22 15.98
C PHE A 403 19.31 4.03 14.96
N VAL A 404 20.46 4.59 15.34
CA VAL A 404 21.34 5.31 14.40
C VAL A 404 21.81 4.38 13.28
N ARG A 405 22.19 3.15 13.62
CA ARG A 405 22.62 2.14 12.66
C ARG A 405 21.51 1.77 11.67
N LEU A 406 20.26 1.67 12.11
CA LEU A 406 19.10 1.51 11.23
C LEU A 406 18.92 2.71 10.30
N LEU A 407 19.02 3.95 10.80
CA LEU A 407 18.93 5.14 9.94
C LEU A 407 20.03 5.18 8.87
N ALA A 408 21.18 4.56 9.14
CA ALA A 408 22.33 4.50 8.24
C ALA A 408 22.22 3.40 7.14
N THR A 409 21.10 2.67 7.02
CA THR A 409 20.98 1.54 6.08
C THR A 409 20.62 1.93 4.64
N GLY A 410 20.52 3.22 4.33
CA GLY A 410 20.22 3.72 2.98
C GLY A 410 18.87 3.26 2.44
N ASP A 411 18.83 2.79 1.19
CA ASP A 411 17.60 2.43 0.47
C ASP A 411 16.76 1.37 1.23
N GLN A 412 17.39 0.58 2.10
CA GLN A 412 16.72 -0.46 2.90
C GLN A 412 15.97 0.11 4.11
N LEU A 413 16.26 1.34 4.54
CA LEU A 413 15.63 2.00 5.69
C LEU A 413 14.11 2.05 5.52
N ALA A 414 13.69 2.55 4.36
CA ALA A 414 12.29 2.78 4.04
C ALA A 414 11.44 1.50 4.13
N ARG A 415 11.87 0.45 3.42
CA ARG A 415 11.18 -0.85 3.41
C ARG A 415 11.06 -1.40 4.82
N THR A 416 12.18 -1.45 5.53
CA THR A 416 12.23 -2.03 6.89
C THR A 416 11.37 -1.22 7.87
N TRP A 417 11.41 0.11 7.79
CA TRP A 417 10.60 0.98 8.63
C TRP A 417 9.11 0.80 8.36
N GLU A 418 8.69 0.65 7.11
CA GLU A 418 7.29 0.42 6.75
C GLU A 418 6.78 -0.93 7.29
N GLU A 419 7.58 -2.01 7.24
CA GLU A 419 7.23 -3.29 7.86
C GLU A 419 6.97 -3.16 9.38
N LEU A 420 7.81 -2.40 10.07
CA LEU A 420 7.69 -2.11 11.51
C LEU A 420 6.52 -1.16 11.80
N ASP A 421 6.23 -0.21 10.91
CA ASP A 421 5.13 0.73 11.02
C ASP A 421 3.77 0.01 10.91
N VAL A 422 3.65 -1.02 10.06
CA VAL A 422 2.42 -1.85 9.96
C VAL A 422 2.01 -2.40 11.34
N VAL A 423 2.98 -2.71 12.20
CA VAL A 423 2.74 -3.18 13.57
C VAL A 423 2.78 -2.07 14.64
N GLY A 424 3.13 -0.85 14.25
CA GLY A 424 3.05 0.37 15.05
C GLY A 424 4.28 0.61 15.94
N LEU A 425 5.42 0.01 15.63
CA LEU A 425 6.64 0.17 16.43
C LEU A 425 7.22 1.60 16.40
N PRO A 426 7.30 2.31 15.25
CA PRO A 426 7.76 3.70 15.19
C PRO A 426 7.01 4.64 16.14
N THR A 427 5.68 4.56 16.20
CA THR A 427 4.86 5.36 17.15
C THR A 427 5.20 5.06 18.62
N ARG A 428 5.66 3.85 18.95
CA ARG A 428 6.11 3.51 20.31
C ARG A 428 7.49 4.07 20.65
N TRP A 429 8.34 4.26 19.65
CA TRP A 429 9.66 4.89 19.80
C TRP A 429 9.54 6.40 19.90
N MET A 430 8.66 6.97 19.07
CA MET A 430 8.43 8.40 18.95
C MET A 430 6.92 8.67 18.81
N PRO A 431 6.21 9.00 19.90
CA PRO A 431 4.77 9.30 19.87
C PRO A 431 4.40 10.44 18.91
N GLU A 432 5.33 11.37 18.67
CA GLU A 432 5.19 12.47 17.72
C GLU A 432 4.97 11.97 16.27
N TRP A 433 5.48 10.77 15.94
CA TRP A 433 5.33 10.14 14.62
C TRP A 433 3.85 9.98 14.22
N GLU A 434 2.97 9.65 15.16
CA GLU A 434 1.55 9.43 14.89
C GLU A 434 0.89 10.66 14.25
N ALA A 435 1.38 11.85 14.55
CA ALA A 435 0.84 13.09 14.00
C ALA A 435 1.24 13.36 12.55
N ILE A 436 2.24 12.65 12.00
CA ILE A 436 2.69 12.79 10.60
C ILE A 436 2.53 11.49 9.79
N ARG A 437 2.26 10.38 10.48
CA ARG A 437 2.07 9.05 9.92
C ARG A 437 0.93 9.00 8.90
N ASN A 438 1.20 8.48 7.70
CA ASN A 438 0.31 8.40 6.54
C ASN A 438 -0.22 9.75 6.03
N ARG A 439 0.21 10.90 6.57
CA ARG A 439 -0.38 12.18 6.18
C ARG A 439 0.11 12.63 4.81
N PRO A 440 -0.79 13.13 3.93
CA PRO A 440 -0.36 13.78 2.71
C PRO A 440 0.44 15.04 3.04
N SER A 441 1.34 15.42 2.14
CA SER A 441 2.00 16.71 2.26
C SER A 441 1.17 17.80 1.58
N ALA A 442 1.11 18.99 2.17
CA ALA A 442 0.33 20.10 1.63
C ALA A 442 0.88 20.68 0.31
N SER A 443 2.16 20.44 0.01
CA SER A 443 2.78 20.89 -1.24
C SER A 443 2.67 19.83 -2.32
N ALA A 444 2.12 20.21 -3.49
CA ALA A 444 2.00 19.38 -4.68
C ALA A 444 3.36 18.86 -5.21
N ALA A 445 4.48 19.41 -4.72
CA ALA A 445 5.82 18.95 -5.05
C ALA A 445 6.23 17.64 -4.35
N HIS A 446 5.62 17.30 -3.22
CA HIS A 446 5.96 16.07 -2.51
C HIS A 446 5.21 14.90 -3.10
N ARG A 447 5.96 13.89 -3.53
CA ARG A 447 5.43 12.61 -4.00
C ARG A 447 4.93 11.74 -2.86
N PHE A 448 5.60 11.82 -1.72
CA PHE A 448 5.38 10.91 -0.59
C PHE A 448 4.54 11.58 0.50
N THR A 449 3.87 10.75 1.29
CA THR A 449 3.36 11.17 2.61
C THR A 449 4.52 11.65 3.48
N ILE A 450 4.23 12.49 4.47
CA ILE A 450 5.25 13.17 5.30
C ILE A 450 6.21 12.14 5.92
N ASP A 451 5.67 11.08 6.54
CA ASP A 451 6.47 10.00 7.13
C ASP A 451 7.45 9.33 6.15
N ARG A 452 6.96 9.00 4.95
CA ARG A 452 7.77 8.31 3.94
C ARG A 452 8.82 9.23 3.34
N HIS A 453 8.49 10.50 3.17
CA HIS A 453 9.43 11.52 2.74
C HIS A 453 10.60 11.64 3.72
N MET A 454 10.33 11.70 5.03
CA MET A 454 11.38 11.74 6.05
C MET A 454 12.32 10.53 5.97
N LEU A 455 11.79 9.34 5.67
CA LEU A 455 12.59 8.13 5.44
C LEU A 455 13.44 8.22 4.17
N GLU A 456 12.89 8.73 3.06
CA GLU A 456 13.64 8.95 1.82
C GLU A 456 14.78 9.95 2.02
N VAL A 457 14.50 11.09 2.67
CA VAL A 457 15.53 12.09 2.98
C VAL A 457 16.64 11.47 3.82
N THR A 458 16.29 10.71 4.87
CA THR A 458 17.28 10.03 5.72
C THR A 458 18.10 9.01 4.94
N ALA A 459 17.47 8.20 4.08
CA ALA A 459 18.15 7.25 3.23
C ALA A 459 19.13 7.96 2.27
N GLN A 460 18.76 9.09 1.69
CA GLN A 460 19.65 9.87 0.80
C GLN A 460 20.88 10.44 1.52
N LEU A 461 20.86 10.61 2.85
CA LEU A 461 22.01 11.05 3.64
C LEU A 461 23.09 9.96 3.82
N THR A 462 22.79 8.70 3.47
CA THR A 462 23.75 7.60 3.53
C THR A 462 24.48 7.39 2.21
N TYR A 463 24.05 8.04 1.12
CA TYR A 463 24.53 7.77 -0.23
C TYR A 463 25.69 8.65 -0.70
N THR A 464 26.67 7.99 -1.31
CA THR A 464 27.62 8.55 -2.28
C THR A 464 27.22 8.08 -3.67
N ARG A 465 26.25 8.72 -4.34
CA ARG A 465 25.86 8.30 -5.70
C ARG A 465 26.91 8.78 -6.75
N PRO A 466 27.42 7.90 -7.64
CA PRO A 466 28.38 8.26 -8.69
C PRO A 466 27.84 9.30 -9.68
N ASP A 467 26.53 9.31 -9.91
CA ASP A 467 25.82 10.11 -10.91
C ASP A 467 25.94 11.64 -10.66
N PHE A 468 26.30 12.03 -9.44
CA PHE A 468 26.43 13.44 -9.03
C PHE A 468 27.80 14.05 -9.30
N LEU A 469 28.83 13.24 -9.62
CA LEU A 469 30.11 13.75 -10.13
C LEU A 469 29.91 14.55 -11.43
N ALA A 470 28.88 14.21 -12.21
CA ALA A 470 28.51 14.92 -13.43
C ALA A 470 27.89 16.32 -13.20
N ALA A 471 27.54 16.67 -11.95
CA ALA A 471 27.05 17.98 -11.56
C ALA A 471 28.14 18.88 -10.93
N GLY A 472 29.40 18.40 -10.85
CA GLY A 472 30.53 19.19 -10.36
C GLY A 472 30.58 19.40 -8.84
N VAL A 473 29.74 18.70 -8.07
CA VAL A 473 29.76 18.72 -6.60
C VAL A 473 30.47 17.46 -6.12
N ALA A 474 31.59 17.62 -5.41
CA ALA A 474 32.28 16.48 -4.79
C ALA A 474 31.33 15.83 -3.75
N PRO A 475 31.20 14.49 -3.73
CA PRO A 475 30.40 13.84 -2.72
C PRO A 475 30.95 14.11 -1.31
N ARG A 476 30.13 14.65 -0.41
CA ARG A 476 30.44 14.73 1.03
C ARG A 476 29.77 13.53 1.69
N THR A 477 30.58 12.57 2.15
CA THR A 477 30.15 11.26 2.67
C THR A 477 30.20 11.23 4.19
N ALA A 478 29.78 10.13 4.81
CA ALA A 478 30.01 9.85 6.24
C ALA A 478 31.49 9.99 6.65
N GLU A 479 32.44 9.89 5.70
CA GLU A 479 33.88 10.09 5.95
C GLU A 479 34.27 11.56 6.17
N HIS A 480 33.38 12.51 5.82
CA HIS A 480 33.59 13.96 6.02
C HIS A 480 33.22 14.41 7.44
N TYR A 481 32.43 13.62 8.17
CA TYR A 481 31.88 13.98 9.48
C TYR A 481 32.43 13.08 10.58
N THR A 482 32.52 13.61 11.81
CA THR A 482 32.72 12.74 12.97
C THR A 482 31.49 11.85 13.18
N SER A 483 31.65 10.76 13.95
CA SER A 483 30.52 9.87 14.30
C SER A 483 29.33 10.63 14.89
N ASP A 484 29.58 11.62 15.74
CA ASP A 484 28.55 12.41 16.41
C ASP A 484 27.85 13.38 15.46
N GLN A 485 28.61 14.02 14.56
CA GLN A 485 28.07 14.89 13.52
C GLN A 485 27.21 14.11 12.53
N TYR A 486 27.68 12.94 12.08
CA TYR A 486 26.91 12.07 11.20
C TYR A 486 25.64 11.56 11.87
N THR A 487 25.73 11.20 13.16
CA THR A 487 24.56 10.85 13.98
C THR A 487 23.56 12.01 14.03
N ALA A 488 24.01 13.24 14.30
CA ALA A 488 23.14 14.41 14.32
C ALA A 488 22.47 14.67 12.96
N LEU A 489 23.20 14.48 11.85
CA LEU A 489 22.68 14.63 10.49
C LEU A 489 21.57 13.61 10.17
N LEU A 490 21.77 12.33 10.50
CA LEU A 490 20.74 11.29 10.33
C LEU A 490 19.50 11.55 11.19
N LEU A 491 19.71 11.95 12.45
CA LEU A 491 18.63 12.32 13.35
C LEU A 491 17.86 13.55 12.85
N ALA A 492 18.54 14.53 12.27
CA ALA A 492 17.90 15.66 11.61
C ALA A 492 17.09 15.19 10.40
N GLY A 493 17.62 14.28 9.57
CA GLY A 493 16.91 13.69 8.43
C GLY A 493 15.56 13.09 8.81
N ILE A 494 15.53 12.24 9.83
CA ILE A 494 14.31 11.55 10.28
C ILE A 494 13.39 12.44 11.13
N LEU A 495 13.76 13.69 11.39
CA LEU A 495 12.98 14.63 12.22
C LEU A 495 12.68 15.97 11.54
N HIS A 496 13.27 16.28 10.37
CA HIS A 496 13.20 17.63 9.77
C HIS A 496 11.76 18.14 9.59
N ASP A 497 10.85 17.22 9.27
CA ASP A 497 9.44 17.50 8.97
C ASP A 497 8.46 17.05 10.08
N ILE A 498 8.96 16.64 11.25
CA ILE A 498 8.12 16.16 12.37
C ILE A 498 7.11 17.22 12.84
N GLY A 499 7.36 18.50 12.53
CA GLY A 499 6.50 19.64 12.82
C GLY A 499 5.36 19.87 11.84
N LYS A 500 5.25 19.13 10.72
CA LYS A 500 4.13 19.25 9.73
C LYS A 500 2.83 18.61 10.26
N ARG A 501 2.39 19.11 11.41
CA ARG A 501 1.24 18.62 12.18
C ARG A 501 0.01 19.49 11.88
N PRO A 502 -1.22 18.99 12.11
CA PRO A 502 -2.44 19.77 11.93
C PRO A 502 -2.39 21.12 12.65
N GLY A 503 -2.73 22.20 11.93
CA GLY A 503 -2.83 23.55 12.49
C GLY A 503 -1.50 24.29 12.72
N VAL A 504 -0.37 23.72 12.30
CA VAL A 504 0.96 24.34 12.45
C VAL A 504 1.32 25.11 11.18
N THR A 505 1.64 26.41 11.33
CA THR A 505 2.08 27.27 10.21
C THR A 505 3.59 27.22 10.01
N ASP A 506 4.38 27.34 11.08
CA ASP A 506 5.85 27.26 11.04
C ASP A 506 6.30 25.88 11.50
N HIS A 507 6.30 24.93 10.55
CA HIS A 507 6.61 23.54 10.84
C HIS A 507 8.10 23.33 11.17
N ALA A 508 8.99 24.20 10.71
CA ALA A 508 10.42 24.09 11.00
C ALA A 508 10.70 24.42 12.47
N ARG A 509 10.11 25.51 12.98
CA ARG A 509 10.22 25.87 14.40
C ARG A 509 9.55 24.86 15.32
N GLU A 510 8.36 24.41 14.96
CA GLU A 510 7.65 23.36 15.73
C GLU A 510 8.40 22.03 15.67
N GLY A 511 8.96 21.69 14.51
CA GLY A 511 9.81 20.53 14.30
C GLY A 511 11.03 20.54 15.22
N ALA A 512 11.73 21.68 15.33
CA ALA A 512 12.89 21.83 16.21
C ALA A 512 12.53 21.63 17.69
N ARG A 513 11.37 22.15 18.13
CA ARG A 513 10.85 21.93 19.49
C ARG A 513 10.64 20.44 19.77
N HIS A 514 10.06 19.73 18.82
CA HIS A 514 9.84 18.29 18.92
C HIS A 514 11.13 17.49 18.83
N ALA A 515 12.02 17.80 17.88
CA ALA A 515 13.30 17.13 17.72
C ALA A 515 14.12 17.19 19.01
N ARG A 516 14.24 18.38 19.63
CA ARG A 516 14.92 18.53 20.92
C ARG A 516 14.30 17.65 22.00
N ALA A 517 12.97 17.66 22.13
CA ALA A 517 12.27 16.86 23.13
C ALA A 517 12.44 15.35 22.92
N VAL A 518 12.37 14.89 21.67
CA VAL A 518 12.56 13.48 21.29
C VAL A 518 13.98 13.05 21.61
N LEU A 519 14.99 13.79 21.16
CA LEU A 519 16.40 13.38 21.28
C LEU A 519 16.89 13.43 22.74
N MET A 520 16.47 14.43 23.52
CA MET A 520 16.75 14.47 24.96
C MET A 520 16.12 13.28 25.68
N ARG A 521 14.88 12.93 25.32
CA ARG A 521 14.17 11.78 25.89
C ARG A 521 14.82 10.44 25.52
N MET A 522 15.40 10.35 24.32
CA MET A 522 16.19 9.19 23.90
C MET A 522 17.56 9.12 24.59
N GLY A 523 18.01 10.20 25.24
CA GLY A 523 19.27 10.25 25.97
C GLY A 523 20.50 10.44 25.08
N PHE A 524 20.36 11.14 23.94
CA PHE A 524 21.51 11.53 23.13
C PHE A 524 22.34 12.65 23.79
N ASP A 525 23.62 12.71 23.44
CA ASP A 525 24.54 13.74 23.94
C ASP A 525 24.01 15.17 23.64
N PRO A 526 24.12 16.13 24.57
CA PRO A 526 23.63 17.49 24.38
C PRO A 526 24.12 18.17 23.11
N GLN A 527 25.35 17.88 22.65
CA GLN A 527 25.90 18.45 21.43
C GLN A 527 25.22 17.87 20.18
N ILE A 528 24.98 16.55 20.14
CA ILE A 528 24.21 15.90 19.07
C ILE A 528 22.79 16.46 19.01
N VAL A 529 22.14 16.61 20.18
CA VAL A 529 20.80 17.22 20.30
C VAL A 529 20.81 18.63 19.74
N HIS A 530 21.82 19.43 20.06
CA HIS A 530 21.97 20.81 19.57
C HIS A 530 22.06 20.86 18.05
N TRP A 531 23.03 20.15 17.46
CA TRP A 531 23.23 20.11 16.01
C TRP A 531 21.97 19.63 15.28
N ALA A 532 21.38 18.51 15.69
CA ALA A 532 20.18 17.99 15.05
C ALA A 532 18.99 18.96 15.17
N THR A 533 18.81 19.60 16.33
CA THR A 533 17.74 20.59 16.55
C THR A 533 17.93 21.82 15.66
N LEU A 534 19.16 22.31 15.52
CA LEU A 534 19.47 23.46 14.67
C LEU A 534 19.23 23.12 13.18
N LEU A 535 19.67 21.95 12.74
CA LEU A 535 19.43 21.46 11.38
C LEU A 535 17.93 21.35 11.07
N VAL A 536 17.14 20.76 11.98
CA VAL A 536 15.68 20.69 11.84
C VAL A 536 15.06 22.09 11.80
N ARG A 537 15.54 23.03 12.61
CA ARG A 537 15.05 24.41 12.60
C ARG A 537 15.31 25.12 11.29
N GLU A 538 16.49 24.91 10.70
CA GLU A 538 16.97 25.67 9.54
C GLU A 538 16.85 24.88 8.22
N HIS A 539 16.21 23.70 8.19
CA HIS A 539 16.19 22.81 7.02
C HIS A 539 15.64 23.45 5.72
N LEU A 540 14.82 24.51 5.83
CA LEU A 540 14.32 25.25 4.66
C LEU A 540 15.19 26.46 4.31
N THR A 541 16.05 26.91 5.23
CA THR A 541 16.73 28.20 5.15
C THR A 541 17.59 28.27 3.90
N LEU A 542 18.44 27.26 3.66
CA LEU A 542 19.34 27.28 2.52
C LEU A 542 18.60 27.25 1.18
N SER A 543 17.55 26.43 1.05
CA SER A 543 16.74 26.34 -0.17
C SER A 543 15.94 27.62 -0.43
N GLN A 544 15.39 28.23 0.63
CA GLN A 544 14.71 29.52 0.55
C GLN A 544 15.67 30.63 0.15
N PHE A 545 16.86 30.71 0.75
CA PHE A 545 17.86 31.73 0.41
C PHE A 545 18.31 31.58 -1.03
N ALA A 546 18.66 30.37 -1.46
CA ALA A 546 19.06 30.08 -2.84
C ALA A 546 17.98 30.47 -3.87
N SER A 547 16.70 30.42 -3.49
CA SER A 547 15.58 30.72 -4.39
C SER A 547 15.11 32.18 -4.35
N SER A 548 15.44 32.94 -3.30
CA SER A 548 14.83 34.25 -3.04
C SER A 548 15.81 35.39 -2.74
N ARG A 549 17.09 35.09 -2.49
CA ARG A 549 18.11 36.10 -2.12
C ARG A 549 19.15 36.26 -3.25
N ASN A 550 19.73 37.46 -3.31
CA ASN A 550 20.83 37.74 -4.23
C ASN A 550 22.15 37.19 -3.63
N PRO A 551 22.86 36.26 -4.29
CA PRO A 551 24.13 35.73 -3.78
C PRO A 551 25.25 36.77 -3.67
N ASN A 552 25.14 37.90 -4.37
CA ASN A 552 26.11 39.00 -4.30
C ASN A 552 25.87 39.96 -3.13
N ASP A 553 24.80 39.75 -2.35
CA ASP A 553 24.51 40.55 -1.16
C ASP A 553 25.25 39.96 0.06
N PRO A 554 26.25 40.66 0.64
CA PRO A 554 27.01 40.17 1.79
C PRO A 554 26.13 39.94 3.03
N GLU A 555 24.99 40.62 3.14
CA GLU A 555 24.06 40.43 4.26
C GLU A 555 23.42 39.04 4.21
N ALA A 556 23.15 38.50 3.01
CA ALA A 556 22.61 37.16 2.84
C ALA A 556 23.59 36.08 3.34
N GLY A 557 24.87 36.23 3.02
CA GLY A 557 25.94 35.36 3.51
C GLY A 557 26.12 35.43 5.03
N GLY A 558 26.16 36.65 5.58
CA GLY A 558 26.29 36.87 7.02
C GLY A 558 25.06 36.42 7.83
N GLU A 559 23.84 36.52 7.30
CA GLU A 559 22.63 35.97 7.95
C GLU A 559 22.67 34.44 7.95
N LEU A 560 23.02 33.81 6.83
CA LEU A 560 23.13 32.36 6.74
C LEU A 560 24.21 31.82 7.70
N ALA A 561 25.37 32.49 7.76
CA ALA A 561 26.44 32.14 8.71
C ALA A 561 25.98 32.22 10.17
N ARG A 562 25.26 33.29 10.57
CA ARG A 562 24.70 33.41 11.92
C ARG A 562 23.69 32.31 12.26
N ARG A 563 22.88 31.88 11.29
CA ARG A 563 21.87 30.82 11.49
C ARG A 563 22.50 29.44 11.73
N VAL A 564 23.71 29.22 11.23
CA VAL A 564 24.52 28.02 11.50
C VAL A 564 25.65 28.30 12.49
N GLU A 565 25.50 29.33 13.33
CA GLU A 565 26.41 29.66 14.45
C GLU A 565 27.87 29.92 14.04
N HIS A 566 28.09 30.34 12.79
CA HIS A 566 29.43 30.48 12.20
C HIS A 566 30.24 29.17 12.23
N ASP A 567 29.58 28.01 12.32
CA ASP A 567 30.23 26.71 12.27
C ASP A 567 30.20 26.18 10.82
N PRO A 568 31.37 26.04 10.16
CA PRO A 568 31.43 25.57 8.79
C PRO A 568 30.92 24.13 8.64
N VAL A 569 30.99 23.29 9.68
CA VAL A 569 30.48 21.91 9.63
C VAL A 569 28.96 21.90 9.69
N LEU A 570 28.33 22.81 10.44
CA LEU A 570 26.86 22.95 10.45
C LEU A 570 26.34 23.43 9.09
N LEU A 571 27.08 24.32 8.41
CA LEU A 571 26.75 24.70 7.03
C LEU A 571 26.81 23.50 6.08
N ASP A 572 27.86 22.69 6.18
CA ASP A 572 28.02 21.47 5.37
C ASP A 572 26.88 20.47 5.61
N MET A 573 26.54 20.21 6.88
CA MET A 573 25.42 19.32 7.23
C MET A 573 24.08 19.88 6.75
N LEU A 574 23.86 21.19 6.84
CA LEU A 574 22.65 21.85 6.32
C LEU A 574 22.56 21.73 4.79
N PHE A 575 23.69 21.84 4.10
CA PHE A 575 23.77 21.62 2.66
C PHE A 575 23.36 20.20 2.29
N ASP A 576 23.91 19.19 2.98
CA ASP A 576 23.59 17.78 2.71
C ASP A 576 22.13 17.44 3.03
N LEU A 577 21.57 17.99 4.11
CA LEU A 577 20.15 17.85 4.45
C LEU A 577 19.27 18.50 3.37
N THR A 578 19.61 19.72 2.94
CA THR A 578 18.88 20.44 1.87
C THR A 578 18.93 19.67 0.55
N ARG A 579 20.08 19.09 0.22
CA ARG A 579 20.25 18.24 -0.96
C ARG A 579 19.34 17.02 -0.87
N ALA A 580 19.40 16.28 0.23
CA ALA A 580 18.62 15.08 0.44
C ALA A 580 17.10 15.35 0.36
N ASP A 581 16.64 16.42 1.01
CA ASP A 581 15.25 16.89 0.94
C ASP A 581 14.83 17.15 -0.51
N MET A 582 15.57 18.01 -1.21
CA MET A 582 15.26 18.37 -2.59
C MET A 582 15.37 17.21 -3.59
N CYS A 583 16.21 16.20 -3.32
CA CYS A 583 16.26 14.96 -4.11
C CYS A 583 15.03 14.07 -3.89
N SER A 584 14.46 14.08 -2.68
CA SER A 584 13.22 13.37 -2.38
C SER A 584 11.98 14.07 -2.97
N LEU A 585 12.11 15.33 -3.43
CA LEU A 585 11.09 16.04 -4.21
C LEU A 585 11.21 15.61 -5.68
N GLY A 586 10.22 14.90 -6.25
CA GLY A 586 10.26 14.51 -7.66
C GLY A 586 9.28 13.43 -8.08
N ALA A 587 8.82 13.56 -9.33
CA ALA A 587 7.76 12.82 -10.00
C ALA A 587 7.98 11.29 -10.15
N THR A 588 6.91 10.56 -10.50
CA THR A 588 6.90 9.11 -10.71
C THR A 588 7.88 8.65 -11.80
N ALA A 589 8.16 7.33 -11.86
CA ALA A 589 9.09 6.74 -12.82
C ALA A 589 8.75 6.98 -14.31
N GLU A 590 7.59 7.56 -14.62
CA GLU A 590 7.10 7.81 -15.98
C GLU A 590 6.75 9.29 -16.26
N GLU A 591 6.74 10.16 -15.25
CA GLU A 591 6.58 11.60 -15.48
C GLU A 591 7.93 12.18 -15.92
N GLN A 592 8.03 12.45 -17.22
CA GLN A 592 9.11 13.28 -17.76
C GLN A 592 9.22 14.55 -16.93
N ILE A 593 10.40 14.69 -16.33
CA ILE A 593 10.91 15.83 -15.57
C ILE A 593 10.43 17.12 -16.24
N SER A 594 9.33 17.70 -15.75
CA SER A 594 9.26 19.15 -15.74
C SER A 594 10.38 19.52 -14.78
N GLY A 595 11.50 20.07 -15.26
CA GLY A 595 12.72 20.37 -14.49
C GLY A 595 12.55 21.39 -13.36
N LYS A 596 11.33 21.53 -12.82
CA LYS A 596 10.87 22.49 -11.85
C LYS A 596 10.71 21.92 -10.43
N VAL A 597 10.74 20.60 -10.22
CA VAL A 597 10.47 20.00 -8.90
C VAL A 597 11.44 18.85 -8.61
N GLY A 598 12.65 19.20 -8.16
CA GLY A 598 13.68 18.29 -7.63
C GLY A 598 15.08 18.92 -7.61
N TRP A 599 16.12 18.15 -7.30
CA TRP A 599 17.54 18.56 -7.35
C TRP A 599 18.06 18.61 -8.80
N SER A 600 17.71 19.66 -9.54
CA SER A 600 18.23 19.89 -10.90
C SER A 600 19.63 20.50 -10.89
N ARG A 601 20.37 20.39 -11.99
CA ARG A 601 21.71 21.02 -12.13
C ARG A 601 21.69 22.52 -11.81
N TRP A 602 20.65 23.22 -12.24
CA TRP A 602 20.47 24.65 -11.94
C TRP A 602 20.26 24.92 -10.44
N ARG A 603 19.45 24.10 -9.75
CA ARG A 603 19.24 24.22 -8.30
C ARG A 603 20.48 23.87 -7.51
N ALA A 604 21.19 22.81 -7.90
CA ALA A 604 22.47 22.46 -7.32
C ALA A 604 23.43 23.64 -7.39
N GLN A 605 23.49 24.34 -8.53
CA GLN A 605 24.31 25.53 -8.69
C GLN A 605 23.88 26.66 -7.73
N LEU A 606 22.58 26.96 -7.64
CA LEU A 606 22.08 28.02 -6.75
C LEU A 606 22.38 27.75 -5.27
N VAL A 607 22.09 26.54 -4.81
CA VAL A 607 22.33 26.10 -3.42
C VAL A 607 23.83 26.11 -3.12
N THR A 608 24.66 25.60 -4.04
CA THR A 608 26.13 25.61 -3.90
C THR A 608 26.69 27.02 -3.87
N THR A 609 26.17 27.91 -4.72
CA THR A 609 26.59 29.31 -4.74
C THR A 609 26.26 29.99 -3.41
N MET A 610 25.04 29.80 -2.91
CA MET A 610 24.61 30.39 -1.64
C MET A 610 25.42 29.85 -0.44
N ALA A 611 25.71 28.55 -0.41
CA ALA A 611 26.57 27.96 0.61
C ALA A 611 28.00 28.53 0.55
N SER A 612 28.60 28.66 -0.64
CA SER A 612 29.92 29.27 -0.81
C SER A 612 29.96 30.73 -0.36
N VAL A 613 28.88 31.49 -0.54
CA VAL A 613 28.77 32.86 -0.04
C VAL A 613 28.79 32.87 1.49
N ALA A 614 28.01 32.01 2.15
CA ALA A 614 28.05 31.90 3.61
C ALA A 614 29.42 31.42 4.14
N GLN A 615 30.11 30.53 3.42
CA GLN A 615 31.45 30.06 3.78
C GLN A 615 32.47 31.20 3.93
N TYR A 616 32.32 32.28 3.16
CA TYR A 616 33.18 33.47 3.28
C TYR A 616 32.99 34.24 4.59
N HIS A 617 31.87 34.01 5.29
CA HIS A 617 31.47 34.66 6.54
C HIS A 617 31.54 33.74 7.77
N MET A 618 32.09 32.53 7.61
CA MET A 618 32.45 31.62 8.71
C MET A 618 33.78 32.06 9.31
#